data_AF-R1F7W2-F1
#
_entry.id   AF-R1F7W2-F1
#
_cell.length_a   1.000
_cell.length_b   1.000
_cell.length_c   1.000
_cell.angle_alpha   90.00
_cell.angle_beta   90.00
_cell.angle_gamma   90.00
#
_symmetry.space_group_name_H-M   'P 1'
#
loop_
_entity.id
_entity.type
_entity.pdbx_description
1 polymer ?
#
loop_
_entity_poly.entity_id
_entity_poly.type
_entity_poly.pdbx_seq_one_letter_code
_entity_poly.pdbx_strand_id
1 'polypeptide(L)'
;MAELYTPKAAWLALSLDARHQFFEAVGAGMASLSALGVEPIALGETHAATLHGASQPFFAIWRGPDVAAIEALVQGIAASGWHDYFETVNATGAGVSLGEHLIQLAAVPCAATSSAALA
;
A
#
# COMPACT_ATOMS: atom_id res chain seq x y z
N MET A 1 -5.35 4.10 -3.02
CA MET A 1 -4.61 3.25 -2.08
C MET A 1 -3.13 3.56 -2.20
N ALA A 2 -2.42 3.61 -1.08
CA ALA A 2 -0.96 3.57 -1.06
C ALA A 2 -0.51 2.21 -0.49
N GLU A 3 0.50 1.63 -1.09
CA GLU A 3 1.13 0.38 -0.68
C GLU A 3 2.63 0.65 -0.50
N LEU A 4 3.18 0.23 0.64
CA LEU A 4 4.62 0.22 0.92
C LEU A 4 5.05 -1.21 1.15
N TYR A 5 6.13 -1.65 0.51
CA TYR A 5 6.53 -3.05 0.58
C TYR A 5 8.02 -3.30 0.62
N THR A 6 8.39 -4.37 1.33
CA THR A 6 9.78 -4.82 1.53
C THR A 6 9.92 -6.27 1.08
N PRO A 7 10.93 -6.61 0.26
CA PRO A 7 11.18 -8.00 -0.11
C PRO A 7 11.52 -8.87 1.11
N LYS A 8 10.87 -10.03 1.21
CA LYS A 8 11.20 -11.09 2.17
C LYS A 8 12.38 -11.92 1.67
N ALA A 9 12.97 -12.70 2.56
CA ALA A 9 14.04 -13.65 2.22
C ALA A 9 13.64 -14.62 1.10
N ALA A 10 12.37 -15.05 1.06
CA ALA A 10 11.84 -15.92 0.00
C ALA A 10 11.98 -15.29 -1.40
N TRP A 11 11.71 -13.99 -1.55
CA TRP A 11 11.89 -13.28 -2.82
C TRP A 11 13.36 -13.19 -3.21
N LEU A 12 14.20 -12.86 -2.24
CA LEU A 12 15.64 -12.72 -2.45
C LEU A 12 16.30 -14.05 -2.87
N ALA A 13 15.75 -15.18 -2.44
CA ALA A 13 16.21 -16.52 -2.81
C ALA A 13 15.77 -16.98 -4.20
N LEU A 14 14.79 -16.32 -4.84
CA LEU A 14 14.37 -16.69 -6.20
C LEU A 14 15.44 -16.40 -7.25
N SER A 15 15.55 -17.29 -8.23
CA SER A 15 16.29 -17.04 -9.47
C SER A 15 15.61 -15.94 -10.30
N LEU A 16 16.33 -15.37 -11.26
CA LEU A 16 15.77 -14.37 -12.17
C LEU A 16 14.59 -14.91 -12.97
N ASP A 17 14.68 -16.15 -13.48
CA ASP A 17 13.61 -16.80 -14.23
C ASP A 17 12.34 -16.98 -13.39
N ALA A 18 12.48 -17.37 -12.12
CA ALA A 18 11.34 -17.51 -11.22
C ALA A 18 10.66 -16.15 -10.94
N ARG A 19 11.45 -15.06 -10.84
CA ARG A 19 10.90 -13.71 -10.70
C ARG A 19 10.14 -13.27 -11.96
N HIS A 20 10.68 -13.55 -13.15
CA HIS A 20 9.98 -13.26 -14.40
C HIS A 20 8.66 -14.03 -14.51
N GLN A 21 8.67 -15.33 -14.20
CA GLN A 21 7.45 -16.15 -14.21
C GLN A 21 6.40 -15.63 -13.21
N PHE A 22 6.84 -15.19 -12.03
CA PHE A 22 5.95 -14.55 -11.07
C PHE A 22 5.34 -13.26 -11.62
N PHE A 23 6.15 -12.39 -12.24
CA PHE A 23 5.66 -11.14 -12.83
C PHE A 23 4.73 -11.34 -14.03
N GLU A 24 4.94 -12.39 -14.84
CA GLU A 24 4.00 -12.75 -15.90
C GLU A 24 2.61 -13.11 -15.33
N ALA A 25 2.57 -13.88 -14.24
CA ALA A 25 1.33 -14.24 -13.57
C ALA A 25 0.63 -13.00 -12.96
N VAL A 26 1.38 -12.11 -12.31
CA VAL A 26 0.85 -10.83 -11.80
C VAL A 26 0.30 -9.96 -12.94
N GLY A 27 1.06 -9.84 -14.04
CA GLY A 27 0.66 -9.05 -15.21
C GLY A 27 -0.63 -9.55 -15.87
N ALA A 28 -0.84 -10.87 -15.92
CA ALA A 28 -2.08 -11.45 -16.46
C ALA A 28 -3.33 -11.05 -15.64
N GLY A 29 -3.19 -10.87 -14.32
CA GLY A 29 -4.27 -10.42 -13.44
C GLY A 29 -4.63 -8.93 -13.59
N MET A 30 -3.69 -8.10 -14.05
CA MET A 30 -3.88 -6.65 -14.12
C MET A 30 -4.95 -6.21 -15.13
N ALA A 31 -5.14 -6.93 -16.23
CA ALA A 31 -6.15 -6.57 -17.23
C ALA A 31 -7.57 -6.52 -16.64
N SER A 32 -7.91 -7.49 -15.78
CA SER A 32 -9.19 -7.53 -15.09
C SER A 32 -9.36 -6.37 -14.11
N LEU A 33 -8.29 -5.97 -13.41
CA LEU A 33 -8.32 -4.83 -12.49
C LEU A 33 -8.47 -3.50 -13.24
N SER A 34 -7.77 -3.34 -14.37
CA SER A 34 -7.93 -2.16 -15.23
C SER A 34 -9.35 -2.05 -15.81
N ALA A 35 -9.99 -3.17 -16.14
CA ALA A 35 -11.39 -3.18 -16.58
C ALA A 35 -12.37 -2.71 -15.49
N LEU A 36 -11.98 -2.81 -14.21
CA LEU A 36 -12.72 -2.25 -13.06
C LEU A 36 -12.36 -0.78 -12.77
N GLY A 37 -11.55 -0.15 -13.62
CA GLY A 37 -11.10 1.24 -13.46
C GLY A 37 -9.93 1.42 -12.49
N VAL A 38 -9.25 0.34 -12.09
CA VAL A 38 -8.05 0.45 -11.27
C VAL A 38 -6.88 0.95 -12.11
N GLU A 39 -6.25 2.03 -11.65
CA GLU A 39 -5.13 2.69 -12.32
C GLU A 39 -3.90 2.73 -11.39
N PRO A 40 -2.72 2.29 -11.88
CA PRO A 40 -1.47 2.63 -11.23
C PRO A 40 -1.16 4.12 -11.47
N ILE A 41 -0.96 4.87 -10.40
CA ILE A 41 -0.58 6.29 -10.45
C ILE A 41 0.94 6.46 -10.42
N ALA A 42 1.61 5.72 -9.54
CA ALA A 42 3.05 5.71 -9.43
C ALA A 42 3.51 4.41 -8.75
N LEU A 43 4.60 3.82 -9.22
CA LEU A 43 5.28 2.70 -8.56
C LEU A 43 6.78 2.95 -8.63
N GLY A 44 7.52 2.54 -7.61
CA GLY A 44 8.97 2.65 -7.66
C GLY A 44 9.68 2.36 -6.35
N GLU A 45 10.99 2.58 -6.39
CA GLU A 45 11.84 2.58 -5.20
C GLU A 45 11.63 3.86 -4.40
N THR A 46 11.65 3.75 -3.08
CA THR A 46 11.66 4.91 -2.19
C THR A 46 13.05 5.53 -2.17
N HIS A 47 13.09 6.85 -1.97
CA HIS A 47 14.36 7.56 -1.88
C HIS A 47 14.85 7.62 -0.43
N ALA A 48 15.92 6.88 -0.12
CA ALA A 48 16.43 6.71 1.24
C ALA A 48 16.88 8.01 1.93
N ALA A 49 17.26 9.04 1.17
CA ALA A 49 17.65 10.34 1.74
C ALA A 49 16.47 11.28 2.02
N THR A 50 15.23 10.84 1.79
CA THR A 50 14.03 11.62 2.14
C THR A 50 13.96 11.83 3.64
N LEU A 51 13.86 13.09 4.07
CA LEU A 51 13.65 13.43 5.48
C LEU A 51 12.34 12.79 5.97
N HIS A 52 12.40 12.01 7.05
CA HIS A 52 11.27 11.19 7.54
C HIS A 52 10.71 10.21 6.48
N GLY A 53 11.58 9.70 5.60
CA GLY A 53 11.20 8.74 4.58
C GLY A 53 10.64 7.42 5.13
N ALA A 54 9.92 6.71 4.27
CA ALA A 54 9.43 5.37 4.57
C ALA A 54 10.60 4.41 4.85
N SER A 55 10.38 3.44 5.75
CA SER A 55 11.35 2.37 6.00
C SER A 55 11.32 1.30 4.91
N GLN A 56 10.21 1.18 4.17
CA GLN A 56 10.08 0.25 3.06
C GLN A 56 10.81 0.78 1.82
N PRO A 57 11.55 -0.09 1.08
CA PRO A 57 12.32 0.32 -0.08
C PRO A 57 11.49 0.53 -1.35
N PHE A 58 10.20 0.13 -1.36
CA PHE A 58 9.33 0.29 -2.53
C PHE A 58 7.95 0.83 -2.14
N PHE A 59 7.30 1.46 -3.12
CA PHE A 59 5.94 1.96 -3.00
C PHE A 59 5.12 1.75 -4.28
N ALA A 60 3.81 1.67 -4.12
CA ALA A 60 2.83 1.76 -5.20
C ALA A 60 1.64 2.63 -4.78
N ILE A 61 1.22 3.55 -5.66
CA ILE A 61 0.05 4.40 -5.49
C ILE A 61 -0.96 4.00 -6.55
N TRP A 62 -2.16 3.67 -6.10
CA TRP A 62 -3.26 3.18 -6.92
C TRP A 62 -4.48 4.08 -6.79
N ARG A 63 -5.17 4.30 -7.90
CA ARG A 63 -6.50 4.90 -7.94
C ARG A 63 -7.51 3.83 -8.35
N GLY A 64 -8.68 3.86 -7.73
CA GLY A 64 -9.85 3.12 -8.17
C GLY A 64 -11.05 4.06 -8.15
N PRO A 65 -12.09 3.81 -8.97
CA PRO A 65 -13.27 4.66 -9.05
C PRO A 65 -14.14 4.61 -7.78
N ASP A 66 -14.09 3.50 -7.05
CA ASP A 66 -14.89 3.28 -5.84
C ASP A 66 -14.20 2.28 -4.88
N VAL A 67 -14.86 2.02 -3.74
CA VAL A 67 -14.38 1.10 -2.72
C VAL A 67 -14.30 -0.33 -3.26
N ALA A 68 -15.25 -0.77 -4.09
CA ALA A 68 -15.27 -2.13 -4.63
C ALA A 68 -14.07 -2.40 -5.55
N ALA A 69 -13.67 -1.43 -6.37
CA ALA A 69 -12.48 -1.53 -7.20
C ALA A 69 -11.20 -1.60 -6.37
N ILE A 70 -11.09 -0.83 -5.28
CA ILE A 70 -9.94 -0.89 -4.37
C ILE A 70 -9.92 -2.22 -3.60
N GLU A 71 -11.07 -2.73 -3.17
CA GLU A 71 -11.17 -4.05 -2.53
C GLU A 71 -10.77 -5.16 -3.51
N ALA A 72 -11.22 -5.10 -4.77
CA ALA A 72 -10.83 -6.05 -5.81
C ALA A 72 -9.31 -6.02 -6.05
N LEU A 73 -8.68 -4.84 -6.03
CA LEU A 73 -7.23 -4.72 -6.10
C LEU A 73 -6.53 -5.40 -4.91
N VAL A 74 -6.96 -5.13 -3.67
CA VAL A 74 -6.37 -5.73 -2.47
C VAL A 74 -6.51 -7.25 -2.50
N GLN A 75 -7.67 -7.77 -2.87
CA GLN A 75 -7.90 -9.21 -3.00
C GLN A 75 -7.07 -9.82 -4.15
N GLY A 76 -6.93 -9.11 -5.27
CA GLY A 76 -6.09 -9.53 -6.39
C GLY A 76 -4.61 -9.64 -6.00
N ILE A 77 -4.08 -8.65 -5.26
CA ILE A 77 -2.72 -8.69 -4.72
C ILE A 77 -2.55 -9.90 -3.79
N ALA A 78 -3.48 -10.12 -2.86
CA ALA A 78 -3.42 -11.26 -1.96
C ALA A 78 -3.47 -12.61 -2.71
N ALA A 79 -4.36 -12.74 -3.70
CA ALA A 79 -4.52 -13.95 -4.50
C ALA A 79 -3.32 -14.25 -5.41
N SER A 80 -2.52 -13.25 -5.75
CA SER A 80 -1.32 -13.43 -6.57
C SER A 80 -0.16 -14.14 -5.85
N GLY A 81 -0.24 -14.31 -4.53
CA GLY A 81 0.88 -14.79 -3.70
C GLY A 81 1.89 -13.69 -3.36
N TRP A 82 1.57 -12.42 -3.62
CA TRP A 82 2.44 -11.27 -3.33
C TRP A 82 3.00 -11.27 -1.90
N HIS A 83 2.14 -11.59 -0.93
CA HIS A 83 2.51 -11.57 0.48
C HIS A 83 3.41 -12.73 0.91
N ASP A 84 3.63 -13.74 0.07
CA ASP A 84 4.67 -14.76 0.32
C ASP A 84 6.07 -14.19 0.10
N TYR A 85 6.18 -13.20 -0.79
CA TYR A 85 7.44 -12.61 -1.23
C TYR A 85 7.71 -11.22 -0.67
N PHE A 86 6.67 -10.48 -0.30
CA PHE A 86 6.79 -9.11 0.18
C PHE A 86 6.04 -8.92 1.50
N GLU A 87 6.67 -8.21 2.45
CA GLU A 87 5.96 -7.60 3.57
C GLU A 87 5.28 -6.35 3.03
N THR A 88 4.00 -6.15 3.35
CA THR A 88 3.21 -5.05 2.78
C THR A 88 2.50 -4.28 3.88
N VAL A 89 2.55 -2.95 3.79
CA VAL A 89 1.70 -2.02 4.55
C VAL A 89 0.79 -1.30 3.55
N ASN A 90 -0.51 -1.45 3.73
CA ASN A 90 -1.52 -0.80 2.90
C ASN A 90 -2.19 0.35 3.65
N ALA A 91 -2.37 1.47 2.96
CA ALA A 91 -3.24 2.57 3.36
C ALA A 91 -4.36 2.73 2.32
N THR A 92 -5.57 2.37 2.72
CA THR A 92 -6.81 2.52 1.95
C THR A 92 -7.73 3.53 2.64
N GLY A 93 -8.76 3.97 1.92
CA GLY A 93 -9.74 4.93 2.42
C GLY A 93 -10.26 5.82 1.28
N ALA A 94 -11.36 6.50 1.55
CA ALA A 94 -11.87 7.52 0.65
C ALA A 94 -10.90 8.71 0.66
N GLY A 95 -10.39 9.06 -0.52
CA GLY A 95 -9.66 10.32 -0.70
C GLY A 95 -10.63 11.48 -0.51
N VAL A 96 -10.26 12.46 0.31
CA VAL A 96 -11.05 13.66 0.56
C VAL A 96 -10.26 14.91 0.18
N SER A 97 -10.94 16.05 0.05
CA SER A 97 -10.24 17.32 -0.16
C SER A 97 -9.35 17.68 1.03
N LEU A 98 -8.39 18.60 0.81
CA LEU A 98 -7.54 19.10 1.90
C LEU A 98 -8.36 19.67 3.06
N GLY A 99 -9.43 20.42 2.76
CA GLY A 99 -10.29 21.01 3.81
C GLY A 99 -10.98 19.95 4.65
N GLU A 100 -11.57 18.94 4.02
CA GLU A 100 -12.19 17.81 4.72
C GLU A 100 -11.16 17.00 5.53
N HIS A 101 -9.96 16.80 4.99
CA HIS A 101 -8.90 16.11 5.72
C HIS A 101 -8.45 16.89 6.97
N LEU A 102 -8.31 18.21 6.88
CA LEU A 102 -7.98 19.04 8.04
C LEU A 102 -9.06 18.96 9.13
N ILE A 103 -10.34 18.85 8.74
CA ILE A 103 -11.44 18.60 9.69
C ILE A 103 -11.29 17.23 10.36
N GLN A 104 -10.96 16.18 9.59
CA GLN A 104 -10.69 14.84 10.16
C GLN A 104 -9.54 14.89 11.18
N LEU A 105 -8.45 15.58 10.86
CA LEU A 105 -7.30 15.72 11.75
C LEU A 105 -7.65 16.51 13.02
N ALA A 106 -8.42 17.58 12.90
CA ALA A 106 -8.86 18.38 14.06
C ALA A 106 -9.82 17.62 14.99
N ALA A 107 -10.53 16.61 14.48
CA ALA A 107 -11.43 15.77 15.27
C ALA A 107 -10.73 14.66 16.07
N VAL A 108 -9.41 14.47 15.88
CA VAL A 108 -8.64 13.48 16.66
C VAL A 108 -8.65 13.87 18.15
N PRO A 109 -9.07 12.97 19.06
CA PRO A 109 -9.12 13.30 20.49
C PRO A 109 -7.74 13.70 21.04
N CYS A 110 -7.70 14.73 21.89
CA CYS A 110 -6.51 15.03 22.67
C CYS A 110 -6.17 13.83 23.57
N ALA A 111 -4.88 13.52 23.69
CA ALA A 111 -4.43 12.56 24.69
C ALA A 111 -4.89 13.02 26.08
N ALA A 112 -5.59 12.15 26.82
CA ALA A 112 -5.98 12.45 28.19
C ALA A 112 -4.70 12.64 29.02
N THR A 113 -4.57 13.79 29.68
CA THR A 113 -3.54 14.00 30.69
C THR A 113 -3.85 13.07 31.87
N SER A 114 -3.04 12.02 32.04
CA SER A 114 -3.06 11.23 33.27
C SER A 114 -2.63 12.15 34.42
N SER A 115 -3.59 12.66 35.19
CA SER A 115 -3.32 13.30 36.47
C SER A 115 -2.86 12.21 37.44
N ALA A 116 -1.54 12.11 37.64
CA ALA A 116 -1.01 11.40 38.79
C ALA A 116 -1.42 12.19 40.03
N ALA A 117 -2.50 11.75 40.70
CA ALA A 117 -2.84 12.22 42.02
C ALA A 117 -1.69 11.86 42.97
N LEU A 118 -1.10 12.87 43.60
CA LEU A 118 -0.09 12.72 44.63
C LEU A 118 -0.65 11.90 45.79
N ALA A 119 0.09 10.87 46.19
CA ALA A 119 -0.05 10.18 47.48
C ALA A 119 0.73 10.94 48.56
#